data_AF-A0A4Q5YRH7-F1
#
_entry.id   AF-A0A4Q5YRH7-F1
#
_cell.length_a   1.000
_cell.length_b   1.000
_cell.length_c   1.000
_cell.angle_alpha   90.00
_cell.angle_beta   90.00
_cell.angle_gamma   90.00
#
_symmetry.space_group_name_H-M   'P 1'
#
loop_
_entity.id
_entity.type
_entity.pdbx_description
1 polymer ?
#
loop_
_entity_poly.entity_id
_entity_poly.type
_entity_poly.pdbx_seq_one_letter_code
_entity_poly.pdbx_strand_id
1 'polypeptide(L)' 'MSSLTVSLIQTSLHWENKTANLAMLEAKIMGILEKTEVVILPEMFSTGFSMRPEQLAETMDGDT' A
#
# COMPACT_ATOMS: atom_id res chain seq x y z
N MET A 1 2.63 -19.12 -23.82
CA MET A 1 1.92 -18.35 -22.78
C MET A 1 2.96 -17.92 -21.76
N SER A 2 3.11 -16.61 -21.52
CA SER A 2 3.98 -16.12 -20.44
C SER A 2 3.19 -16.10 -19.14
N SER A 3 3.79 -16.55 -18.04
CA SER A 3 3.19 -16.48 -16.70
C SER A 3 3.46 -15.10 -16.09
N LEU A 4 2.45 -14.54 -15.42
CA LEU A 4 2.56 -13.32 -14.61
C LEU A 4 2.65 -13.72 -13.14
N THR A 5 3.65 -13.22 -12.42
CA THR A 5 3.78 -13.43 -10.97
C THR A 5 3.25 -12.21 -10.21
N VAL A 6 2.33 -12.47 -9.29
CA VAL A 6 1.62 -11.44 -8.52
C VAL A 6 1.82 -11.71 -7.04
N SER A 7 2.23 -10.67 -6.29
CA SER A 7 2.33 -10.70 -4.83
C SER A 7 1.18 -9.93 -4.21
N LEU A 8 0.51 -10.53 -3.23
CA LEU A 8 -0.54 -9.87 -2.45
C LEU A 8 0.01 -9.53 -1.07
N ILE A 9 -0.05 -8.26 -0.68
CA ILE A 9 0.34 -7.82 0.66
C ILE A 9 -0.91 -7.70 1.53
N GLN A 10 -1.15 -8.71 2.35
CA GLN A 10 -2.19 -8.68 3.37
C GLN A 10 -1.60 -8.24 4.71
N THR A 11 -1.99 -7.06 5.19
CA THR A 11 -1.48 -6.49 6.44
C THR A 11 -2.55 -5.65 7.13
N SER A 12 -2.43 -5.49 8.44
CA SER A 12 -3.20 -4.50 9.18
C SER A 12 -2.62 -3.11 8.90
N LEU A 13 -3.46 -2.17 8.47
CA LEU A 13 -3.09 -0.79 8.25
C LEU A 13 -3.15 -0.01 9.57
N HIS A 14 -2.22 0.92 9.74
CA HIS A 14 -2.26 1.91 10.80
C HIS A 14 -3.37 2.92 10.50
N TRP A 15 -4.28 3.09 11.45
CA TRP A 15 -5.41 4.02 11.31
C TRP A 15 -4.93 5.47 11.19
N GLU A 16 -5.32 6.14 10.10
CA GLU A 16 -5.05 7.55 9.77
C GLU A 16 -3.57 7.96 9.87
N ASN A 17 -2.65 6.98 9.78
CA ASN A 17 -1.20 7.22 9.89
C ASN A 17 -0.46 6.83 8.61
N LYS A 18 -0.36 7.80 7.71
CA LYS A 18 0.27 7.65 6.40
C LYS A 18 1.73 7.26 6.47
N THR A 19 2.54 7.97 7.23
CA THR A 19 3.98 7.71 7.32
C THR A 19 4.26 6.29 7.82
N ALA A 20 3.50 5.82 8.82
CA ALA A 20 3.65 4.46 9.33
C ALA A 20 3.24 3.40 8.29
N ASN A 21 2.13 3.64 7.57
CA ASN A 21 1.69 2.74 6.51
C ASN A 21 2.70 2.65 5.36
N LEU A 22 3.19 3.79 4.86
CA LEU A 22 4.17 3.83 3.77
C LEU A 22 5.46 3.11 4.16
N ALA A 23 6.03 3.39 5.34
CA ALA A 23 7.25 2.73 5.80
C ALA A 23 7.05 1.21 5.99
N MET A 24 5.91 0.78 6.53
CA MET A 24 5.58 -0.64 6.70
C MET A 24 5.45 -1.34 5.34
N LEU A 25 4.76 -0.72 4.37
CA LEU A 25 4.53 -1.29 3.06
C LEU A 25 5.81 -1.33 2.23
N GLU A 26 6.64 -0.28 2.29
CA GLU A 26 7.97 -0.25 1.68
C GLU A 26 8.82 -1.43 2.18
N ALA A 27 8.88 -1.64 3.49
CA ALA A 27 9.61 -2.77 4.07
C ALA A 27 9.09 -4.13 3.59
N LYS A 28 7.77 -4.29 3.42
CA LYS A 28 7.16 -5.53 2.92
C LYS A 28 7.44 -5.76 1.44
N ILE A 29 7.38 -4.71 0.62
CA ILE A 29 7.64 -4.76 -0.82
C ILE A 29 9.12 -5.10 -1.06
N MET A 30 10.03 -4.41 -0.38
CA MET A 30 11.48 -4.67 -0.47
C MET A 30 11.88 -6.04 0.07
N GLY A 31 11.04 -6.66 0.91
CA GLY A 31 11.23 -8.00 1.45
C GLY A 31 10.77 -9.14 0.53
N ILE A 32 10.19 -8.87 -0.64
CA ILE A 32 9.78 -9.91 -1.60
C ILE A 32 11.04 -10.49 -2.25
N LEU A 33 11.33 -11.77 -2.02
CA LEU A 33 12.53 -12.44 -2.52
C LEU A 33 12.29 -13.11 -3.89
N GLU A 34 11.06 -13.53 -4.15
CA GLU A 34 10.65 -14.13 -5.41
C GLU A 34 10.47 -13.06 -6.49
N LYS A 35 10.66 -13.46 -7.76
CA LYS A 35 10.33 -12.58 -8.89
C LYS A 35 8.84 -12.24 -8.81
N THR A 36 8.52 -10.97 -8.66
CA THR A 36 7.14 -10.47 -8.76
C THR A 36 7.07 -9.34 -9.78
N GLU A 37 5.99 -9.29 -10.54
CA GLU A 37 5.77 -8.29 -11.59
C GLU A 37 4.67 -7.31 -11.20
N VAL A 38 3.74 -7.74 -10.34
CA VAL A 38 2.64 -6.91 -9.83
C VAL A 38 2.49 -7.14 -8.34
N VAL A 39 2.44 -6.05 -7.57
CA VAL A 39 2.11 -6.09 -6.14
C VAL A 39 0.73 -5.49 -5.94
N ILE A 40 -0.14 -6.20 -5.24
CA ILE A 40 -1.48 -5.74 -4.88
C ILE A 40 -1.48 -5.38 -3.40
N LEU A 41 -1.90 -4.16 -3.10
CA LEU A 41 -2.02 -3.60 -1.76
C LEU A 41 -3.49 -3.58 -1.30
N PRO A 42 -3.75 -3.49 0.02
CA PRO A 42 -5.10 -3.26 0.53
C PRO A 42 -5.69 -1.94 0.04
N GLU A 43 -7.01 -1.85 0.00
CA GLU A 43 -7.72 -0.59 -0.26
C GLU A 43 -7.39 0.46 0.82
N MET A 44 -7.30 1.74 0.42
CA MET A 44 -6.91 2.86 1.29
C MET A 44 -5.59 2.61 2.06
N PHE A 45 -4.59 2.01 1.41
CA PHE A 45 -3.34 1.58 2.05
C PHE A 45 -2.58 2.69 2.79
N SER A 46 -2.70 3.94 2.36
CA SER A 46 -2.02 5.08 2.98
C SER A 46 -2.67 5.46 4.31
N THR A 47 -3.99 5.38 4.44
CA THR A 47 -4.72 5.97 5.57
C THR A 47 -5.44 4.94 6.44
N GLY A 48 -5.60 3.71 5.97
CA GLY A 48 -6.60 2.82 6.53
C GLY A 48 -8.02 3.27 6.16
N PHE A 49 -9.01 2.46 6.47
CA PHE A 49 -10.40 2.64 6.04
C PHE A 49 -11.13 3.79 6.79
N SER A 50 -10.63 5.02 6.68
CA SER A 50 -11.14 6.19 7.41
C SER A 50 -12.55 6.54 6.96
N MET A 51 -13.40 6.87 7.94
CA MET A 51 -14.75 7.41 7.72
C MET A 51 -14.74 8.92 7.40
N ARG A 52 -13.57 9.54 7.27
CA ARG A 52 -13.37 10.97 6.93
C ARG A 52 -12.35 11.12 5.78
N PRO A 53 -12.61 10.52 4.61
CA PRO A 53 -11.65 10.54 3.51
C PRO A 53 -11.32 11.95 3.03
N GLU A 54 -12.22 12.92 3.20
CA GLU A 54 -12.01 14.32 2.78
C GLU A 54 -10.87 15.00 3.53
N GLN A 55 -10.60 14.59 4.77
CA GLN A 55 -9.53 15.16 5.60
C GLN A 55 -8.16 14.59 5.26
N LEU A 56 -8.14 13.44 4.59
CA LEU A 56 -6.95 12.66 4.27
C LEU A 56 -6.70 12.60 2.76
N ALA A 57 -7.59 13.20 1.96
CA ALA A 57 -7.48 13.27 0.52
C ALA A 57 -6.28 14.14 0.15
N GLU A 58 -5.52 13.64 -0.83
CA GLU A 58 -4.39 14.34 -1.38
C GLU A 58 -4.75 14.93 -2.73
N THR A 59 -4.08 16.03 -3.10
CA THR A 59 -4.14 16.53 -4.45
C THR A 59 -3.43 15.57 -5.39
N MET A 60 -3.63 15.71 -6.70
CA MET A 60 -2.93 14.88 -7.71
C MET A 60 -1.40 15.01 -7.62
N ASP A 61 -0.90 16.10 -7.05
CA ASP A 61 0.53 16.37 -6.84
C ASP A 61 0.99 16.03 -5.41
N GLY A 62 0.14 15.38 -4.60
CA GLY A 62 0.48 14.95 -3.24
C GLY A 62 1.44 13.76 -3.21
N ASP A 63 2.17 13.62 -2.10
CA ASP A 63 3.22 12.61 -1.95
C ASP A 63 2.63 11.20 -1.75
N THR A 64 2.41 10.39 -2.78
CA THR A 64 1.99 8.97 -2.61
C THR A 64 3.11 7.97 -2.86
#